data_AF-A0A4U7BZE6-F1
#
_entry.id   AF-A0A4U7BZE6-F1
#
_cell.length_a   1.000
_cell.length_b   1.000
_cell.length_c   1.000
_cell.angle_alpha   90.00
_cell.angle_beta   90.00
_cell.angle_gamma   90.00
#
_symmetry.space_group_name_H-M   'P 1'
#
loop_
_entity.id
_entity.type
_entity.pdbx_description
1 polymer ?
#
loop_
_entity_poly.entity_id
_entity_poly.type
_entity_poly.pdbx_seq_one_letter_code
_entity_poly.pdbx_strand_id
1 'polypeptide(L)'
;MRTLDETDREIIRLLLADARRPYSDIAERVDLSAPAVSDRVDRLREVGVIEGFTLRIDGDALSDGLRVLATLAVAPADAERVHAAVASHERVEHAFLTADGEVTVVARVEEGTARDLVDDAVGLAAVRDLSVRLLDAHEWSPAVGDADLAVECVECGNTVTAEGESARIDGTLYHFCCGSCRENFEERFDRIEEGA
;
A
#
# COMPACT_ATOMS: atom_id res chain seq x y z
N MET A 1 2.42 -19.31 -15.56
CA MET A 1 2.44 -18.87 -14.15
C MET A 1 3.89 -18.87 -13.70
N ARG A 2 4.44 -17.72 -13.35
CA ARG A 2 5.53 -17.71 -12.38
C ARG A 2 5.00 -16.95 -11.16
N THR A 3 4.24 -17.69 -10.36
CA THR A 3 4.12 -17.54 -8.92
C THR A 3 5.46 -17.04 -8.35
N LEU A 4 5.43 -16.16 -7.34
CA LEU A 4 6.60 -15.88 -6.51
C LEU A 4 7.28 -17.21 -6.19
N ASP A 5 8.49 -17.45 -6.69
CA ASP A 5 9.14 -18.72 -6.39
C ASP A 5 9.64 -18.70 -4.93
N GLU A 6 10.06 -19.85 -4.41
CA GLU A 6 10.50 -19.91 -3.01
C GLU A 6 11.72 -19.02 -2.77
N THR A 7 12.56 -18.82 -3.79
CA THR A 7 13.69 -17.90 -3.73
C THR A 7 13.21 -16.45 -3.60
N ASP A 8 12.20 -16.03 -4.36
CA ASP A 8 11.61 -14.69 -4.23
C ASP A 8 11.02 -14.47 -2.84
N ARG A 9 10.28 -15.46 -2.31
CA ARG A 9 9.75 -15.39 -0.94
C ARG A 9 10.86 -15.24 0.09
N GLU A 10 11.93 -16.02 -0.03
CA GLU A 10 13.06 -15.93 0.89
C GLU A 10 13.78 -14.59 0.79
N ILE A 11 14.00 -14.07 -0.43
CA ILE A 11 14.55 -12.71 -0.61
C ILE A 11 13.69 -11.67 0.12
N ILE A 12 12.36 -11.73 -0.02
CA ILE A 12 11.46 -10.79 0.67
C ILE A 12 11.52 -10.99 2.18
N ARG A 13 11.53 -12.23 2.71
CA ARG A 13 11.67 -12.48 4.16
C ARG A 13 12.97 -11.88 4.71
N LEU A 14 14.08 -12.05 4.00
CA LEU A 14 15.38 -11.51 4.40
C LEU A 14 15.38 -9.97 4.39
N LEU A 15 14.73 -9.34 3.40
CA LEU A 15 14.60 -7.88 3.28
C LEU A 15 13.59 -7.27 4.28
N LEU A 16 12.50 -7.98 4.61
CA LEU A 16 11.56 -7.56 5.65
C LEU A 16 12.24 -7.51 7.03
N ALA A 17 13.16 -8.44 7.28
CA ALA A 17 13.96 -8.46 8.50
C ALA A 17 15.01 -7.33 8.50
N ASP A 18 15.69 -7.10 7.38
CA ASP A 18 16.65 -6.00 7.22
C ASP A 18 16.73 -5.56 5.75
N ALA A 19 16.07 -4.44 5.45
CA ALA A 19 16.03 -3.85 4.11
C ALA A 19 17.41 -3.37 3.61
N ARG A 20 18.40 -3.22 4.51
CA ARG A 20 19.76 -2.80 4.17
C ARG A 20 20.71 -3.98 3.98
N ARG A 21 20.22 -5.22 4.09
CA ARG A 21 21.03 -6.41 3.93
C ARG A 21 21.73 -6.41 2.56
N PRO A 22 23.07 -6.59 2.53
CA PRO A 22 23.80 -6.66 1.26
C PRO A 22 23.25 -7.77 0.37
N TYR A 23 23.15 -7.53 -0.94
CA TYR A 23 22.71 -8.57 -1.88
C TYR A 23 23.68 -9.75 -1.94
N SER A 24 24.97 -9.54 -1.64
CA SER A 24 25.94 -10.63 -1.45
C SER A 24 25.54 -11.56 -0.30
N ASP A 25 25.06 -10.99 0.81
CA ASP A 25 24.62 -11.79 1.93
C ASP A 25 23.37 -12.58 1.54
N ILE A 26 22.36 -11.92 0.95
CA ILE A 26 21.14 -12.59 0.47
C ILE A 26 21.49 -13.72 -0.50
N ALA A 27 22.39 -13.47 -1.45
CA ALA A 27 22.86 -14.43 -2.44
C ALA A 27 23.41 -15.72 -1.81
N GLU A 28 24.19 -15.62 -0.73
CA GLU A 28 24.68 -16.79 0.01
C GLU A 28 23.54 -17.60 0.66
N ARG A 29 22.45 -16.95 1.10
CA ARG A 29 21.33 -17.64 1.77
C ARG A 29 20.41 -18.32 0.77
N VAL A 30 20.29 -17.80 -0.46
CA VAL A 30 19.37 -18.31 -1.49
C VAL A 30 20.06 -19.06 -2.64
N ASP A 31 21.36 -19.33 -2.51
CA ASP A 31 22.20 -20.03 -3.50
C ASP A 31 22.15 -19.39 -4.91
N LEU A 32 22.33 -18.05 -4.94
CA LEU A 32 22.40 -17.26 -6.16
C LEU A 32 23.65 -16.38 -6.18
N SER A 33 23.90 -15.71 -7.31
CA SER A 33 24.87 -14.62 -7.37
C SER A 33 24.23 -13.31 -6.90
N ALA A 34 25.03 -12.36 -6.40
CA ALA A 34 24.54 -11.04 -6.01
C ALA A 34 23.82 -10.28 -7.17
N PRO A 35 24.30 -10.33 -8.44
CA PRO A 35 23.56 -9.77 -9.56
C PRO A 35 22.19 -10.43 -9.77
N ALA A 36 22.10 -11.76 -9.64
CA ALA A 36 20.82 -12.47 -9.80
C ALA A 36 19.81 -12.11 -8.69
N VAL A 37 20.28 -11.83 -7.47
CA VAL A 37 19.43 -11.27 -6.40
C VAL A 37 18.98 -9.86 -6.76
N SER A 38 19.88 -9.01 -7.26
CA SER A 38 19.52 -7.65 -7.70
C SER A 38 18.40 -7.68 -8.75
N ASP A 39 18.57 -8.46 -9.81
CA ASP A 39 17.59 -8.58 -10.89
C ASP A 39 16.22 -9.05 -10.37
N ARG A 40 16.20 -9.97 -9.39
CA ARG A 40 14.97 -10.43 -8.75
C ARG A 40 14.31 -9.33 -7.92
N VAL A 41 15.07 -8.59 -7.12
CA VAL A 41 14.54 -7.48 -6.32
C VAL A 41 13.99 -6.38 -7.22
N ASP A 42 14.71 -6.03 -8.28
CA ASP A 42 14.27 -5.00 -9.23
C ASP A 42 12.97 -5.41 -9.92
N ARG A 43 12.88 -6.66 -10.40
CA ARG A 43 11.63 -7.22 -10.93
C ARG A 43 10.49 -7.18 -9.91
N LEU A 44 10.73 -7.58 -8.65
CA LEU A 44 9.72 -7.55 -7.59
C LEU A 44 9.20 -6.13 -7.31
N ARG A 45 10.03 -5.10 -7.53
CA ARG A 45 9.62 -3.69 -7.44
C ARG A 45 8.82 -3.25 -8.67
N GLU A 46 9.24 -3.67 -9.86
CA GLU A 46 8.55 -3.37 -11.11
C GLU A 46 7.11 -3.91 -11.11
N VAL A 47 6.92 -5.14 -10.61
CA VAL A 47 5.59 -5.77 -10.52
C VAL A 47 4.81 -5.39 -9.26
N GLY A 48 5.31 -4.45 -8.45
CA GLY A 48 4.58 -3.90 -7.30
C GLY A 48 4.54 -4.78 -6.04
N VAL A 49 5.22 -5.93 -6.01
CA VAL A 49 5.34 -6.77 -4.80
C VAL A 49 6.15 -6.05 -3.73
N ILE A 50 7.23 -5.39 -4.14
CA ILE A 50 7.98 -4.48 -3.29
C ILE A 50 7.60 -3.06 -3.69
N GLU A 51 6.66 -2.48 -2.96
CA GLU A 51 6.21 -1.11 -3.20
C GLU A 51 7.32 -0.08 -2.96
N GLY A 52 8.21 -0.34 -1.99
CA GLY A 52 9.33 0.53 -1.69
C GLY A 52 10.16 0.06 -0.50
N PHE A 53 11.24 0.80 -0.25
CA PHE A 53 12.06 0.67 0.96
C PHE A 53 11.84 1.91 1.82
N THR A 54 11.47 1.71 3.08
CA THR A 54 11.12 2.79 4.00
C THR A 54 11.74 2.56 5.38
N LEU A 55 11.63 3.56 6.24
CA LEU A 55 12.04 3.50 7.64
C LEU A 55 10.84 3.07 8.50
N ARG A 56 11.11 2.20 9.47
CA ARG A 56 10.19 1.95 10.58
C ARG A 56 10.53 2.92 11.70
N ILE A 57 9.61 3.83 11.98
CA ILE A 57 9.77 4.81 13.03
C ILE A 57 8.85 4.43 14.19
N ASP A 58 9.44 4.29 15.38
CA ASP A 58 8.66 4.22 16.61
C ASP A 58 8.33 5.64 17.05
N GLY A 59 7.10 6.09 16.80
CA GLY A 59 6.69 7.44 17.19
C GLY A 59 6.45 7.58 18.70
N ASP A 60 6.34 6.48 19.44
CA ASP A 60 6.21 6.54 20.91
C ASP A 60 7.56 6.95 21.51
N ALA A 61 8.66 6.46 20.93
CA ALA A 61 10.02 6.92 21.24
C ALA A 61 10.27 8.38 20.85
N LEU A 62 9.50 8.94 19.90
CA LEU A 62 9.57 10.35 19.50
C LEU A 62 8.67 11.27 20.32
N SER A 63 7.90 10.75 21.28
CA SER A 63 6.88 11.50 22.05
C SER A 63 5.84 12.18 21.16
N ASP A 64 5.48 11.54 20.04
CA ASP A 64 4.63 12.11 18.99
C ASP A 64 3.12 11.89 19.26
N GLY A 65 2.66 12.32 20.44
CA GLY A 65 1.27 12.19 20.85
C GLY A 65 0.79 10.76 21.15
N LEU A 66 -0.54 10.62 21.26
CA LEU A 66 -1.24 9.36 21.52
C LEU A 66 -1.70 8.73 20.22
N ARG A 67 -1.55 7.42 20.09
CA ARG A 67 -2.14 6.67 18.97
C ARG A 67 -3.60 6.37 19.25
N VAL A 68 -4.44 6.63 18.26
CA VAL A 68 -5.87 6.35 18.33
C VAL A 68 -6.34 5.56 17.12
N LEU A 69 -7.30 4.70 17.36
CA LEU A 69 -8.16 4.12 16.34
C LEU A 69 -9.47 4.90 16.33
N ALA A 70 -9.75 5.60 15.23
CA ALA A 70 -11.01 6.30 15.02
C ALA A 70 -11.82 5.62 13.93
N THR A 71 -13.10 5.34 14.21
CA THR A 71 -14.06 4.78 13.25
C THR A 71 -15.15 5.82 12.99
N LEU A 72 -15.37 6.11 11.72
CA LEU A 72 -16.29 7.10 11.21
C LEU A 72 -17.41 6.38 10.46
N ALA A 73 -18.63 6.47 10.98
CA ALA A 73 -19.82 6.07 10.24
C ALA A 73 -20.24 7.22 9.32
N VAL A 74 -20.29 6.98 8.01
CA VAL A 74 -20.61 8.00 7.01
C VAL A 74 -21.75 7.54 6.10
N ALA A 75 -22.26 8.45 5.26
CA ALA A 75 -23.17 8.02 4.22
C ALA A 75 -22.41 7.18 3.18
N PRO A 76 -22.98 6.09 2.64
CA PRO A 76 -22.30 5.28 1.63
C PRO A 76 -21.82 6.08 0.41
N ALA A 77 -22.59 7.09 0.00
CA ALA A 77 -22.25 7.99 -1.10
C ALA A 77 -21.03 8.90 -0.81
N ASP A 78 -20.66 9.06 0.46
CA ASP A 78 -19.56 9.91 0.90
C ASP A 78 -18.31 9.10 1.30
N ALA A 79 -18.40 7.77 1.38
CA ALA A 79 -17.39 6.93 2.02
C ALA A 79 -16.00 7.03 1.35
N GLU A 80 -15.94 6.95 0.02
CA GLU A 80 -14.69 7.09 -0.73
C GLU A 80 -14.08 8.50 -0.59
N ARG A 81 -14.92 9.53 -0.66
CA ARG A 81 -14.48 10.93 -0.50
C ARG A 81 -13.94 11.19 0.90
N VAL A 82 -14.63 10.68 1.93
CA VAL A 82 -14.19 10.81 3.32
C VAL A 82 -12.90 10.04 3.55
N HIS A 83 -12.81 8.80 3.06
CA HIS A 83 -11.59 7.98 3.13
C HIS A 83 -10.39 8.71 2.51
N ALA A 84 -10.53 9.22 1.29
CA ALA A 84 -9.45 9.94 0.61
C ALA A 84 -9.00 11.18 1.38
N ALA A 85 -9.95 11.96 1.91
CA ALA A 85 -9.65 13.16 2.69
C ALA A 85 -8.90 12.85 3.99
N VAL A 86 -9.38 11.88 4.80
CA VAL A 86 -8.66 11.50 6.04
C VAL A 86 -7.32 10.84 5.74
N ALA A 87 -7.20 10.06 4.66
CA ALA A 87 -5.94 9.42 4.27
C ALA A 87 -4.84 10.44 3.93
N SER A 88 -5.21 11.64 3.49
CA SER A 88 -4.26 12.72 3.17
C SER A 88 -3.82 13.56 4.39
N HIS A 89 -4.43 13.34 5.55
CA HIS A 89 -4.12 14.14 6.73
C HIS A 89 -2.78 13.69 7.35
N GLU A 90 -1.89 14.64 7.67
CA GLU A 90 -0.52 14.37 8.14
C GLU A 90 -0.42 13.50 9.42
N ARG A 91 -1.44 13.55 10.27
CA ARG A 91 -1.55 12.82 11.53
C ARG A 91 -2.07 11.39 11.35
N VAL A 92 -2.57 11.04 10.17
CA VAL A 92 -3.11 9.72 9.87
C VAL A 92 -1.98 8.82 9.36
N GLU A 93 -1.78 7.71 10.05
CA GLU A 93 -0.78 6.68 9.67
C GLU A 93 -1.38 5.68 8.68
N HIS A 94 -2.64 5.31 8.90
CA HIS A 94 -3.37 4.37 8.07
C HIS A 94 -4.84 4.77 7.99
N ALA A 95 -5.42 4.64 6.79
CA ALA A 95 -6.83 4.84 6.55
C ALA A 95 -7.41 3.65 5.77
N PHE A 96 -8.51 3.12 6.28
CA PHE A 96 -9.18 1.95 5.75
C PHE A 96 -10.62 2.32 5.41
N LEU A 97 -11.09 1.87 4.25
CA LEU A 97 -12.50 1.84 3.89
C LEU A 97 -12.95 0.37 3.95
N THR A 98 -13.89 0.07 4.82
CA THR A 98 -14.42 -1.28 4.96
C THR A 98 -15.45 -1.58 3.86
N ALA A 99 -15.69 -2.86 3.57
CA ALA A 99 -16.65 -3.27 2.54
C ALA A 99 -18.11 -2.89 2.87
N ASP A 100 -18.42 -2.69 4.15
CA ASP A 100 -19.70 -2.18 4.66
C ASP A 100 -19.77 -0.65 4.75
N GLY A 101 -18.71 0.06 4.32
CA GLY A 101 -18.71 1.51 4.10
C GLY A 101 -18.33 2.35 5.32
N GLU A 102 -17.67 1.77 6.32
CA GLU A 102 -17.07 2.52 7.43
C GLU A 102 -15.66 2.99 7.06
N VAL A 103 -15.29 4.18 7.53
CA VAL A 103 -13.92 4.67 7.41
C VAL A 103 -13.24 4.51 8.76
N THR A 104 -12.15 3.75 8.82
CA THR A 104 -11.36 3.55 10.04
C THR A 104 -9.96 4.09 9.84
N VAL A 105 -9.46 4.86 10.79
CA VAL A 105 -8.12 5.44 10.74
C VAL A 105 -7.31 5.11 11.99
N VAL A 106 -6.01 4.88 11.79
CA VAL A 106 -5.01 4.92 12.84
C VAL A 106 -4.29 6.26 12.72
N ALA A 107 -4.29 7.05 13.79
CA ALA A 107 -3.74 8.39 13.79
C ALA A 107 -2.98 8.70 15.08
N ARG A 108 -2.05 9.67 15.01
CA ARG A 108 -1.41 10.28 16.18
C ARG A 108 -2.05 11.63 16.49
N VAL A 109 -2.46 11.80 17.74
CA VAL A 109 -3.18 12.99 18.18
C VAL A 109 -2.72 13.40 19.56
N GLU A 110 -2.84 14.69 19.87
CA GLU A 110 -2.72 15.14 21.26
C GLU A 110 -3.97 14.73 22.04
N GLU A 111 -3.87 14.67 23.37
CA GLU A 111 -4.99 14.31 24.22
C GLU A 111 -6.21 15.19 23.94
N GLY A 112 -7.34 14.56 23.59
CA GLY A 112 -8.61 15.24 23.29
C GLY A 112 -8.77 15.79 21.87
N THR A 113 -7.74 15.74 21.02
CA THR A 113 -7.76 16.38 19.68
C THR A 113 -8.18 15.47 18.52
N ALA A 114 -8.57 14.22 18.80
CA ALA A 114 -8.99 13.27 17.77
C ALA A 114 -10.21 13.75 16.96
N ARG A 115 -11.11 14.50 17.59
CA ARG A 115 -12.26 15.09 16.89
C ARG A 115 -11.85 16.21 15.93
N ASP A 116 -10.88 17.02 16.34
CA ASP A 116 -10.40 18.17 15.56
C ASP A 116 -9.76 17.68 14.26
N LEU A 117 -8.98 16.60 14.30
CA LEU A 117 -8.43 15.95 13.10
C LEU A 117 -9.52 15.58 12.08
N VAL A 118 -10.63 14.99 12.55
CA VAL A 118 -11.74 14.60 11.67
C VAL A 118 -12.48 15.82 11.14
N ASP A 119 -12.67 16.85 11.97
CA ASP A 119 -13.29 18.11 11.54
C ASP A 119 -12.44 18.83 10.49
N ASP A 120 -11.12 18.90 10.70
CA ASP A 120 -10.15 19.49 9.78
C ASP A 120 -10.10 18.75 8.44
N ALA A 121 -10.20 17.41 8.46
CA ALA A 121 -10.14 16.59 7.24
C ALA A 121 -11.43 16.67 6.40
N VAL A 122 -12.60 16.53 7.03
CA VAL A 122 -13.87 16.30 6.31
C VAL A 122 -15.06 17.09 6.82
N GLY A 123 -14.92 17.81 7.94
CA GLY A 123 -16.00 18.43 8.68
C GLY A 123 -16.89 17.41 9.41
N LEU A 124 -17.20 17.65 10.67
CA LEU A 124 -18.00 16.73 11.49
C LEU A 124 -19.41 16.52 10.94
N ALA A 125 -19.95 17.44 10.13
CA ALA A 125 -21.26 17.28 9.50
C ALA A 125 -21.32 16.10 8.49
N ALA A 126 -20.18 15.67 7.95
CA ALA A 126 -20.09 14.53 7.05
C ALA A 126 -20.10 13.17 7.80
N VAL A 127 -19.97 13.21 9.13
CA VAL A 127 -19.82 12.03 9.99
C VAL A 127 -21.05 11.83 10.85
N ARG A 128 -21.70 10.67 10.73
CA ARG A 128 -22.91 10.33 11.49
C ARG A 128 -22.58 9.85 12.91
N ASP A 129 -21.49 9.11 13.05
CA ASP A 129 -20.98 8.62 14.31
C ASP A 129 -19.45 8.59 14.27
N LEU A 130 -18.82 8.96 15.39
CA LEU A 130 -17.37 8.95 15.55
C LEU A 130 -17.02 8.26 16.86
N SER A 131 -16.37 7.10 16.74
CA SER A 131 -15.84 6.32 17.85
C SER A 131 -14.32 6.45 17.86
N VAL A 132 -13.75 6.84 19.00
CA VAL A 132 -12.29 6.99 19.18
C VAL A 132 -11.84 6.09 20.32
N ARG A 133 -10.82 5.28 20.07
CA ARG A 133 -10.20 4.37 21.05
C ARG A 133 -8.70 4.64 21.12
N LEU A 134 -8.17 4.80 22.32
CA LEU A 134 -6.72 4.88 22.54
C LEU A 134 -6.10 3.49 22.30
N LEU A 135 -4.96 3.46 21.62
CA LEU A 135 -4.18 2.24 21.42
C LEU A 135 -3.05 2.21 22.46
N ASP A 136 -3.07 1.19 23.32
CA ASP A 136 -2.09 1.01 24.39
C ASP A 136 -0.80 0.34 23.89
N ALA A 137 -0.92 -0.54 22.89
CA ALA A 137 0.20 -1.24 22.28
C ALA A 137 -0.07 -1.48 20.79
N HIS A 138 1.00 -1.56 20.02
CA HIS A 138 0.98 -1.92 18.61
C HIS A 138 2.24 -2.72 18.27
N GLU A 139 2.12 -3.64 17.31
CA GLU A 139 3.25 -4.43 16.81
C GLU A 139 3.14 -4.55 15.29
N TRP A 140 4.24 -4.30 14.59
CA TRP A 140 4.31 -4.53 13.15
C TRP A 140 4.99 -5.87 12.89
N SER A 141 4.19 -6.82 12.40
CA SER A 141 4.60 -8.21 12.10
C SER A 141 4.28 -8.54 10.63
N PRO A 142 5.05 -7.99 9.67
CA PRO A 142 4.80 -8.26 8.26
C PRO A 142 5.10 -9.74 7.99
N ALA A 143 4.22 -10.38 7.24
CA ALA A 143 4.42 -11.75 6.80
C ALA A 143 4.13 -11.83 5.31
N VAL A 144 4.96 -12.59 4.61
CA VAL A 144 4.65 -13.07 3.27
C VAL A 144 4.10 -14.48 3.45
N GLY A 145 2.79 -14.63 3.27
CA GLY A 145 2.15 -15.95 3.24
C GLY A 145 2.52 -16.74 1.98
N ASP A 146 1.94 -17.91 1.80
CA ASP A 146 2.14 -18.74 0.60
C ASP A 146 1.36 -18.22 -0.63
N ALA A 147 0.78 -17.02 -0.55
CA ALA A 147 -0.08 -16.46 -1.59
C ALA A 147 0.63 -16.42 -2.95
N ASP A 148 -0.11 -16.78 -4.00
CA ASP A 148 0.30 -16.59 -5.39
C ASP A 148 0.31 -15.10 -5.74
N LEU A 149 1.20 -14.73 -6.67
CA LEU A 149 1.18 -13.40 -7.27
C LEU A 149 -0.09 -13.26 -8.13
N ALA A 150 -1.12 -12.61 -7.59
CA ALA A 150 -2.40 -12.40 -8.27
C ALA A 150 -2.49 -10.99 -8.87
N VAL A 151 -1.50 -10.63 -9.70
CA VAL A 151 -1.54 -9.36 -10.43
C VAL A 151 -2.40 -9.55 -11.69
N GLU A 152 -3.49 -8.80 -11.80
CA GLU A 152 -4.40 -8.85 -12.95
C GLU A 152 -4.11 -7.71 -13.93
N CYS A 153 -4.25 -8.00 -15.22
CA CYS A 153 -4.12 -7.03 -16.28
C CYS A 153 -5.30 -6.06 -16.20
N VAL A 154 -5.02 -4.77 -16.02
CA VAL A 154 -6.08 -3.75 -15.90
C VAL A 154 -6.94 -3.64 -17.17
N GLU A 155 -6.40 -4.04 -18.32
CA GLU A 155 -7.11 -3.93 -19.60
C GLU A 155 -7.98 -5.14 -19.92
N CYS A 156 -7.51 -6.36 -19.65
CA CYS A 156 -8.22 -7.58 -20.09
C CYS A 156 -8.55 -8.56 -18.96
N GLY A 157 -8.18 -8.28 -17.72
CA GLY A 157 -8.42 -9.12 -16.54
C GLY A 157 -7.59 -10.41 -16.49
N ASN A 158 -6.73 -10.68 -17.49
CA ASN A 158 -5.85 -11.84 -17.46
C ASN A 158 -4.75 -11.67 -16.41
N THR A 159 -4.34 -12.77 -15.76
CA THR A 159 -3.20 -12.75 -14.87
C THR A 159 -1.92 -12.33 -15.60
N VAL A 160 -1.23 -11.34 -15.04
CA VAL A 160 0.05 -10.83 -15.54
C VAL A 160 1.16 -11.80 -15.17
N THR A 161 1.93 -12.23 -16.16
CA THR A 161 3.08 -13.13 -15.97
C THR A 161 4.37 -12.31 -15.86
N ALA A 162 5.51 -12.99 -15.69
CA ALA A 162 6.83 -12.34 -15.70
C ALA A 162 7.21 -11.68 -17.04
N GLU A 163 6.46 -11.97 -18.11
CA GLU A 163 6.62 -11.35 -19.44
C GLU A 163 5.66 -10.16 -19.63
N GLY A 164 4.80 -9.91 -18.63
CA GLY A 164 3.91 -8.78 -18.63
C GLY A 164 4.63 -7.45 -18.37
N GLU A 165 3.95 -6.36 -18.71
CA GLU A 165 4.47 -5.01 -18.58
C GLU A 165 3.81 -4.31 -17.40
N SER A 166 4.53 -3.39 -16.77
CA SER A 166 3.98 -2.52 -15.73
C SER A 166 4.34 -1.07 -16.06
N ALA A 167 3.39 -0.16 -15.91
CA ALA A 167 3.60 1.26 -16.17
C ALA A 167 2.98 2.11 -15.07
N ARG A 168 3.60 3.24 -14.76
CA ARG A 168 3.01 4.26 -13.87
C ARG A 168 2.36 5.33 -14.73
N ILE A 169 1.05 5.51 -14.57
CA ILE A 169 0.24 6.53 -15.24
C ILE A 169 -0.43 7.35 -14.11
N ASP A 170 -0.19 8.65 -14.08
CA ASP A 170 -0.57 9.56 -12.98
C ASP A 170 -0.21 9.06 -11.56
N GLY A 171 0.98 8.49 -11.43
CA GLY A 171 1.48 7.97 -10.16
C GLY A 171 0.87 6.63 -9.73
N THR A 172 -0.16 6.13 -10.42
CA THR A 172 -0.76 4.82 -10.18
C THR A 172 -0.02 3.75 -10.97
N LEU A 173 0.38 2.65 -10.32
CA LEU A 173 1.02 1.50 -10.98
C LEU A 173 -0.06 0.60 -11.58
N TYR A 174 0.00 0.41 -12.90
CA TYR A 174 -0.86 -0.50 -13.65
C TYR A 174 -0.04 -1.66 -14.21
N HIS A 175 -0.70 -2.81 -14.33
CA HIS A 175 -0.09 -4.03 -14.85
C HIS A 175 -0.83 -4.53 -16.10
N PHE A 176 -0.08 -5.07 -17.05
CA PHE A 176 -0.54 -5.46 -18.38
C PHE A 176 0.03 -6.82 -18.75
N CYS A 177 -0.78 -7.71 -19.33
CA CYS A 177 -0.29 -9.02 -19.75
C CYS A 177 0.63 -8.97 -20.98
N CYS A 178 0.63 -7.86 -21.73
CA CYS A 178 1.46 -7.62 -22.92
C CYS A 178 1.44 -6.13 -23.32
N GLY A 179 2.37 -5.71 -24.17
CA GLY A 179 2.48 -4.32 -24.63
C GLY A 179 1.26 -3.77 -25.36
N SER A 180 0.51 -4.63 -26.08
CA SER A 180 -0.73 -4.18 -26.70
C SER A 180 -1.82 -3.84 -25.69
N CYS A 181 -1.87 -4.52 -24.54
CA CYS A 181 -2.79 -4.15 -23.46
C CYS A 181 -2.37 -2.83 -22.81
N ARG A 182 -1.07 -2.57 -22.69
CA ARG A 182 -0.53 -1.30 -22.20
C ARG A 182 -0.89 -0.14 -23.14
N GLU A 183 -0.56 -0.27 -24.41
CA GLU A 183 -0.83 0.76 -25.44
C GLU A 183 -2.34 1.07 -25.52
N ASN A 184 -3.20 0.04 -25.56
CA ASN A 184 -4.65 0.25 -25.59
C ASN A 184 -5.17 0.99 -24.35
N PHE A 185 -4.61 0.70 -23.17
CA PHE A 185 -5.00 1.36 -21.93
C PHE A 185 -4.56 2.82 -21.92
N GLU A 186 -3.30 3.11 -22.30
CA GLU A 186 -2.75 4.46 -22.42
C GLU A 186 -3.60 5.30 -23.38
N GLU A 187 -3.87 4.80 -24.59
CA GLU A 187 -4.71 5.50 -25.58
C GLU A 187 -6.15 5.76 -25.08
N ARG A 188 -6.69 4.85 -24.27
CA ARG A 188 -8.01 5.03 -23.66
C ARG A 188 -7.96 6.08 -22.55
N PHE A 189 -6.91 6.04 -21.72
CA PHE A 189 -6.70 6.97 -20.61
C PHE A 189 -6.55 8.41 -21.12
N ASP A 190 -5.68 8.62 -22.10
CA ASP A 190 -5.44 9.93 -22.72
C ASP A 190 -6.74 10.54 -23.29
N ARG A 191 -7.57 9.72 -23.93
CA ARG A 191 -8.86 10.18 -24.49
C ARG A 191 -9.85 10.62 -23.42
N ILE A 192 -9.82 10.00 -22.24
CA ILE A 192 -10.68 10.36 -21.12
C ILE A 192 -10.19 11.68 -20.50
N GLU A 193 -8.87 11.87 -20.37
CA GLU A 193 -8.29 13.12 -19.88
C GLU A 193 -8.50 14.30 -20.83
N GLU A 194 -8.33 14.10 -22.14
CA GLU A 194 -8.55 15.15 -23.16
C GLU A 194 -10.03 15.57 -23.30
N GLY A 195 -10.95 14.74 -22.80
CA GLY A 195 -12.40 14.98 -22.82
C GLY A 195 -12.98 15.51 -21.52
N ALA A 196 -12.16 15.67 -20.47
CA ALA A 196 -12.57 16.07 -19.11
C ALA A 196 -12.41 17.59 -18.82
#